data_AF-A0A078B0X3-F1
#
_entry.id   AF-A0A078B0X3-F1
#
_cell.length_a   1.000
_cell.length_b   1.000
_cell.length_c   1.000
_cell.angle_alpha   90.00
_cell.angle_beta   90.00
_cell.angle_gamma   90.00
#
_symmetry.space_group_name_H-M   'P 1'
#
loop_
_entity.id
_entity.type
_entity.pdbx_description
1 polymer ?
#
loop_
_entity_poly.entity_id
_entity_poly.type
_entity_poly.pdbx_seq_one_letter_code
_entity_poly.pdbx_strand_id
1 'polypeptide(L)'
;MSKPINVEAQRVNKILNETVQKIRVLSLLNQELFEEISKKEEEDICNVFGQQIGQLLYRHALLEQSFKQNNIGPDSKMYALDDEYLQEESRKVAIDIRKTISNLVRHFSMPALQVKLKATFGDQRSNEFAGFIETFEQLKTLWLTKLTTPLEEEQSIKEQLRMLQSRTQKLKEIRDQKKEHLQKYEEESKEQKEQREYEIQNLKKTIADENAQKEQRLKELGDFGKNRHDRLKKTHDETVDRLKKSIANFENQLAELKKQNKTDEQKLREDYKRADRVYTDNLQSYDTEMKQQSKAKEQTQEQFDQVHHELLIISEEYKQRFEERKKREEILTIMKRKNEEQQKQMNLLHRAADWVQAHWRGLLARREMEKARKGKKKKKKKK
;
A
#
# COMPACT_ATOMS: atom_id res chain seq x y z
N MET A 1 -3.38 -16.66 99.04
CA MET A 1 -2.40 -15.62 99.43
C MET A 1 -1.62 -16.12 100.64
N SER A 2 -0.29 -16.05 100.59
CA SER A 2 0.60 -16.45 101.68
C SER A 2 0.36 -15.59 102.92
N LYS A 3 0.47 -16.17 104.13
CA LYS A 3 0.43 -15.38 105.37
C LYS A 3 1.67 -14.48 105.42
N PRO A 4 1.53 -13.18 105.75
CA PRO A 4 2.68 -12.30 105.85
C PRO A 4 3.68 -12.83 106.88
N ILE A 5 4.94 -12.99 106.45
CA ILE A 5 6.04 -13.53 107.29
C ILE A 5 6.60 -12.44 108.21
N ASN A 6 6.57 -11.17 107.77
CA ASN A 6 7.05 -10.03 108.55
C ASN A 6 6.04 -9.61 109.64
N VAL A 7 6.53 -9.41 110.87
CA VAL A 7 5.75 -8.95 112.04
C VAL A 7 5.01 -7.64 111.76
N GLU A 8 5.64 -6.69 111.06
CA GLU A 8 4.99 -5.43 110.68
C GLU A 8 3.87 -5.64 109.66
N ALA A 9 4.07 -6.55 108.69
CA ALA A 9 3.02 -6.90 107.74
C ALA A 9 1.83 -7.61 108.42
N GLN A 10 2.08 -8.40 109.47
CA GLN A 10 1.03 -8.99 110.31
C GLN A 10 0.27 -7.92 111.12
N ARG A 11 0.98 -6.94 111.70
CA ARG A 11 0.36 -5.80 112.43
C ARG A 11 -0.53 -4.97 111.52
N VAL A 12 -0.02 -4.57 110.34
CA VAL A 12 -0.78 -3.80 109.35
C VAL A 12 -1.99 -4.59 108.88
N ASN A 13 -1.85 -5.89 108.56
CA ASN A 13 -2.98 -6.73 108.17
C ASN A 13 -4.04 -6.83 109.28
N LYS A 14 -3.63 -6.92 110.55
CA LYS A 14 -4.57 -6.93 111.68
C LYS A 14 -5.38 -5.63 111.74
N ILE A 15 -4.71 -4.48 111.65
CA ILE A 15 -5.37 -3.16 111.64
C ILE A 15 -6.32 -3.04 110.45
N LEU A 16 -5.90 -3.45 109.25
CA LEU A 16 -6.76 -3.40 108.06
C LEU A 16 -8.00 -4.29 108.21
N ASN A 17 -7.87 -5.49 108.78
CA ASN A 17 -9.01 -6.37 109.03
C ASN A 17 -9.98 -5.79 110.08
N GLU A 18 -9.45 -5.25 111.17
CA GLU A 18 -10.26 -4.57 112.18
C GLU A 18 -11.00 -3.35 111.60
N THR A 19 -10.34 -2.56 110.77
CA THR A 19 -10.93 -1.40 110.10
C THR A 19 -12.03 -1.82 109.13
N VAL A 20 -11.80 -2.84 108.29
CA VAL A 20 -12.84 -3.40 107.40
C VAL A 20 -14.05 -3.86 108.22
N GLN A 21 -13.83 -4.56 109.33
CA GLN A 21 -14.92 -5.03 110.18
C GLN A 21 -15.72 -3.86 110.78
N LYS A 22 -15.05 -2.81 111.27
CA LYS A 22 -15.71 -1.61 111.80
C LYS A 22 -16.50 -0.86 110.72
N ILE A 23 -15.95 -0.72 109.52
CA ILE A 23 -16.65 -0.09 108.38
C ILE A 23 -17.89 -0.90 108.00
N ARG A 24 -17.79 -2.24 107.97
CA ARG A 24 -18.95 -3.12 107.73
C ARG A 24 -20.04 -2.91 108.78
N VAL A 25 -19.68 -2.79 110.05
CA VAL A 25 -20.66 -2.51 111.12
C VAL A 25 -21.28 -1.13 110.96
N LEU A 26 -20.47 -0.09 110.70
CA LEU A 26 -20.96 1.26 110.45
C LEU A 26 -21.89 1.33 109.24
N SER A 27 -21.63 0.55 108.19
CA SER A 27 -22.53 0.50 107.02
C SER A 27 -23.94 -0.02 107.37
N LEU A 28 -24.07 -0.81 108.44
CA LEU A 28 -25.36 -1.27 108.94
C LEU A 28 -26.03 -0.26 109.88
N LEU A 29 -25.24 0.62 110.51
CA LEU A 29 -25.69 1.66 111.42
C LEU A 29 -25.80 2.99 110.67
N ASN A 30 -26.62 3.01 109.62
CA ASN A 30 -26.82 4.19 108.79
C ASN A 30 -28.03 5.01 109.26
N GLN A 31 -28.20 6.18 108.65
CA GLN A 31 -29.29 7.10 108.95
C GLN A 31 -30.68 6.47 108.75
N GLU A 32 -30.86 5.68 107.69
CA GLU A 32 -32.13 5.00 107.37
C GLU A 32 -32.55 4.05 108.51
N LEU A 33 -31.59 3.34 109.11
CA LEU A 33 -31.86 2.42 110.22
C LEU A 33 -32.40 3.20 111.42
N PHE A 34 -31.76 4.31 111.77
CA PHE A 34 -32.17 5.10 112.93
C PHE A 34 -33.51 5.83 112.71
N GLU A 35 -33.87 6.12 111.46
CA GLU A 35 -35.21 6.59 111.09
C GLU A 35 -36.29 5.50 111.20
N GLU A 36 -35.94 4.22 111.05
CA GLU A 36 -36.86 3.12 111.36
C GLU A 36 -36.97 2.83 112.86
N ILE A 37 -35.85 2.93 113.58
CA ILE A 37 -35.81 2.75 115.03
C ILE A 37 -36.66 3.81 115.73
N SER A 38 -36.63 5.07 115.28
CA SER A 38 -37.43 6.15 115.88
C SER A 38 -38.95 5.99 115.70
N LYS A 39 -39.40 5.10 114.81
CA LYS A 39 -40.82 4.79 114.60
C LYS A 39 -41.35 3.69 115.53
N LYS A 40 -40.47 2.99 116.25
CA LYS A 40 -40.82 1.91 117.18
C LYS A 40 -40.76 2.39 118.64
N GLU A 41 -41.53 1.75 119.51
CA GLU A 41 -41.45 2.02 120.94
C GLU A 41 -40.14 1.47 121.54
N GLU A 42 -39.61 2.13 122.57
CA GLU A 42 -38.35 1.74 123.23
C GLU A 42 -38.42 0.29 123.76
N GLU A 43 -39.59 -0.11 124.28
CA GLU A 43 -39.83 -1.44 124.82
C GLU A 43 -39.65 -2.54 123.75
N ASP A 44 -40.15 -2.32 122.54
CA ASP A 44 -40.04 -3.28 121.43
C ASP A 44 -38.58 -3.50 121.02
N ILE A 45 -37.80 -2.43 120.97
CA ILE A 45 -36.37 -2.50 120.60
C ILE A 45 -35.58 -3.21 121.72
N CYS A 46 -35.90 -2.91 122.99
CA CYS A 46 -35.29 -3.58 124.14
C CYS A 46 -35.64 -5.07 124.21
N ASN A 47 -36.86 -5.46 123.83
CA ASN A 47 -37.26 -6.87 123.76
C ASN A 47 -36.46 -7.67 122.73
N VAL A 48 -36.09 -7.06 121.59
CA VAL A 48 -35.36 -7.74 120.51
C VAL A 48 -33.84 -7.79 120.75
N PHE A 49 -33.23 -6.69 121.20
CA PHE A 49 -31.78 -6.55 121.32
C PHE A 49 -31.26 -6.66 122.76
N GLY A 50 -32.16 -6.74 123.75
CA GLY A 50 -31.86 -6.69 125.17
C GLY A 50 -31.75 -5.25 125.68
N GLN A 51 -31.98 -5.07 126.98
CA GLN A 51 -32.08 -3.75 127.63
C GLN A 51 -30.92 -2.80 127.28
N GLN A 52 -29.67 -3.28 127.35
CA GLN A 52 -28.50 -2.43 127.15
C GLN A 52 -28.33 -1.95 125.70
N ILE A 53 -28.51 -2.85 124.72
CA ILE A 53 -28.30 -2.51 123.31
C ILE A 53 -29.53 -1.78 122.76
N GLY A 54 -30.74 -2.18 123.20
CA GLY A 54 -31.97 -1.54 122.78
C GLY A 54 -32.06 -0.08 123.24
N GLN A 55 -31.72 0.19 124.51
CA GLN A 55 -31.61 1.56 125.01
C GLN A 55 -30.55 2.38 124.25
N LEU A 56 -29.42 1.77 123.89
CA LEU A 56 -28.38 2.46 123.11
C LEU A 56 -28.84 2.78 121.68
N LEU A 57 -29.54 1.86 121.01
CA LEU A 57 -30.10 2.09 119.67
C LEU A 57 -31.17 3.19 119.69
N TYR A 58 -32.10 3.11 120.65
CA TYR A 58 -33.18 4.08 120.78
C TYR A 58 -32.64 5.47 121.14
N ARG A 59 -31.72 5.55 122.11
CA ARG A 59 -31.03 6.80 122.45
C ARG A 59 -30.28 7.38 121.27
N HIS A 60 -29.61 6.56 120.46
CA HIS A 60 -28.91 7.04 119.27
C HIS A 60 -29.89 7.65 118.24
N ALA A 61 -31.02 6.98 117.99
CA ALA A 61 -32.05 7.49 117.10
C ALA A 61 -32.61 8.84 117.57
N LEU A 62 -32.88 8.99 118.87
CA LEU A 62 -33.31 10.27 119.46
C LEU A 62 -32.26 11.37 119.32
N LEU A 63 -30.99 11.03 119.53
CA LEU A 63 -29.89 11.98 119.37
C LEU A 63 -29.73 12.41 117.91
N GLU A 64 -29.82 11.49 116.95
CA GLU A 64 -29.81 11.83 115.51
C GLU A 64 -30.98 12.74 115.13
N GLN A 65 -32.18 12.47 115.63
CA GLN A 65 -33.36 13.30 115.37
C GLN A 65 -33.20 14.69 115.98
N SER A 66 -32.74 14.77 117.23
CA SER A 66 -32.45 16.03 117.92
C SER A 66 -31.38 16.84 117.18
N PHE A 67 -30.32 16.18 116.71
CA PHE A 67 -29.28 16.84 115.93
C PHE A 67 -29.81 17.37 114.60
N LYS A 68 -30.63 16.58 113.88
CA LYS A 68 -31.27 17.02 112.63
C LYS A 68 -32.20 18.21 112.84
N GLN A 69 -32.92 18.29 113.96
CA GLN A 69 -33.83 19.40 114.26
C GLN A 69 -33.11 20.66 114.74
N ASN A 70 -32.08 20.51 115.57
CA ASN A 70 -31.39 21.61 116.23
C ASN A 70 -30.18 22.13 115.44
N ASN A 71 -29.73 21.41 114.42
CA ASN A 71 -28.64 21.82 113.54
C ASN A 71 -29.14 22.16 112.13
N ILE A 72 -30.10 23.09 112.03
CA ILE A 72 -30.57 23.66 110.75
C ILE A 72 -30.32 25.18 110.79
N GLY A 73 -29.49 25.67 109.87
CA GLY A 73 -29.26 27.09 109.65
C GLY A 73 -30.40 27.78 108.90
N PRO A 74 -30.39 29.12 108.80
CA PRO A 74 -31.45 29.91 108.17
C PRO A 74 -31.67 29.55 106.69
N ASP A 75 -30.65 29.02 106.01
CA ASP A 75 -30.71 28.55 104.62
C ASP A 75 -31.21 27.10 104.48
N SER A 76 -31.76 26.51 105.55
CA SER A 76 -32.14 25.09 105.61
C SER A 76 -30.96 24.11 105.37
N LYS A 77 -29.73 24.56 105.61
CA LYS A 77 -28.51 23.74 105.55
C LYS A 77 -28.00 23.46 106.97
N MET A 78 -27.47 22.27 107.20
CA MET A 78 -26.84 21.93 108.48
C MET A 78 -25.49 22.63 108.61
N TYR A 79 -25.17 23.16 109.80
CA TYR A 79 -23.84 23.71 110.06
C TYR A 79 -22.81 22.59 110.22
N ALA A 80 -21.59 22.85 109.75
CA ALA A 80 -20.47 21.97 109.98
C ALA A 80 -20.15 21.89 111.48
N LEU A 81 -19.58 20.77 111.94
CA LEU A 81 -19.25 20.56 113.36
C LEU A 81 -18.22 21.58 113.89
N ASP A 82 -17.42 22.16 113.01
CA ASP A 82 -16.37 23.13 113.32
C ASP A 82 -16.84 24.60 113.18
N ASP A 83 -18.12 24.82 112.87
CA ASP A 83 -18.67 26.16 112.62
C ASP A 83 -18.89 26.93 113.95
N GLU A 84 -18.46 28.19 114.00
CA GLU A 84 -18.62 29.08 115.17
C GLU A 84 -20.09 29.37 115.51
N TYR A 85 -20.98 29.30 114.53
CA TYR A 85 -22.42 29.56 114.72
C TYR A 85 -23.20 28.31 115.19
N LEU A 86 -22.55 27.16 115.33
CA LEU A 86 -23.19 25.94 115.84
C LEU A 86 -23.48 26.07 117.34
N GLN A 87 -24.77 26.00 117.70
CA GLN A 87 -25.23 26.04 119.09
C GLN A 87 -24.52 24.99 119.96
N GLU A 88 -24.20 25.38 121.20
CA GLU A 88 -23.47 24.51 122.15
C GLU A 88 -24.24 23.21 122.45
N GLU A 89 -25.57 23.26 122.39
CA GLU A 89 -26.46 22.09 122.53
C GLU A 89 -26.27 21.10 121.38
N SER A 90 -26.26 21.57 120.14
CA SER A 90 -25.98 20.74 118.95
C SER A 90 -24.57 20.14 118.99
N ARG A 91 -23.57 20.87 119.51
CA ARG A 91 -22.22 20.34 119.76
C ARG A 91 -22.22 19.20 120.78
N LYS A 92 -22.95 19.35 121.89
CA LYS A 92 -23.10 18.30 122.92
C LYS A 92 -23.78 17.06 122.35
N VAL A 93 -24.85 17.24 121.56
CA VAL A 93 -25.53 16.13 120.87
C VAL A 93 -24.59 15.39 119.92
N ALA A 94 -23.78 16.10 119.11
CA ALA A 94 -22.79 15.47 118.23
C ALA A 94 -21.74 14.63 118.99
N ILE A 95 -21.26 15.12 120.15
CA ILE A 95 -20.34 14.36 121.01
C ILE A 95 -21.00 13.09 121.52
N ASP A 96 -22.27 13.16 121.90
CA ASP A 96 -23.02 12.01 122.41
C ASP A 96 -23.39 11.01 121.30
N ILE A 97 -23.69 11.47 120.09
CA ILE A 97 -23.80 10.63 118.87
C ILE A 97 -22.49 9.87 118.66
N ARG A 98 -21.34 10.56 118.74
CA ARG A 98 -20.02 9.92 118.58
C ARG A 98 -19.75 8.85 119.64
N LYS A 99 -20.13 9.10 120.91
CA LYS A 99 -19.97 8.10 121.98
C LYS A 99 -20.88 6.90 121.77
N THR A 100 -22.16 7.15 121.46
CA THR A 100 -23.16 6.10 121.28
C THR A 100 -22.87 5.24 120.05
N ILE A 101 -22.49 5.83 118.91
CA ILE A 101 -22.10 5.06 117.72
C ILE A 101 -20.85 4.21 117.97
N SER A 102 -19.87 4.72 118.72
CA SER A 102 -18.68 3.93 119.08
C SER A 102 -19.04 2.70 119.93
N ASN A 103 -19.95 2.87 120.90
CA ASN A 103 -20.45 1.76 121.71
C ASN A 103 -21.27 0.78 120.88
N LEU A 104 -22.12 1.26 119.97
CA LEU A 104 -22.88 0.42 119.04
C LEU A 104 -21.94 -0.38 118.14
N VAL A 105 -20.92 0.24 117.54
CA VAL A 105 -19.91 -0.47 116.72
C VAL A 105 -19.22 -1.57 117.53
N ARG A 106 -18.92 -1.32 118.81
CA ARG A 106 -18.33 -2.34 119.69
C ARG A 106 -19.28 -3.51 119.93
N HIS A 107 -20.55 -3.26 120.25
CA HIS A 107 -21.54 -4.33 120.47
C HIS A 107 -21.82 -5.10 119.17
N PHE A 108 -22.07 -4.39 118.07
CA PHE A 108 -22.32 -4.97 116.76
C PHE A 108 -21.06 -5.52 116.07
N SER A 109 -19.88 -5.45 116.69
CA SER A 109 -18.70 -6.21 116.22
C SER A 109 -18.94 -7.72 116.28
N MET A 110 -19.89 -8.19 117.09
CA MET A 110 -20.34 -9.58 117.12
C MET A 110 -21.27 -9.90 115.93
N PRO A 111 -20.95 -10.88 115.08
CA PRO A 111 -21.76 -11.21 113.90
C PRO A 111 -23.22 -11.58 114.21
N ALA A 112 -23.47 -12.24 115.35
CA ALA A 112 -24.82 -12.62 115.77
C ALA A 112 -25.76 -11.42 115.93
N LEU A 113 -25.25 -10.28 116.42
CA LEU A 113 -26.03 -9.06 116.57
C LEU A 113 -26.27 -8.36 115.22
N GLN A 114 -25.31 -8.42 114.30
CA GLN A 114 -25.51 -7.90 112.94
C GLN A 114 -26.59 -8.68 112.18
N VAL A 115 -26.63 -10.00 112.33
CA VAL A 115 -27.68 -10.84 111.72
C VAL A 115 -29.04 -10.49 112.30
N LYS A 116 -29.15 -10.32 113.63
CA LYS A 116 -30.40 -9.88 114.27
C LYS A 116 -30.84 -8.50 113.79
N LEU A 117 -29.90 -7.56 113.62
CA LEU A 117 -30.19 -6.23 113.09
C LEU A 117 -30.81 -6.30 111.69
N LYS A 118 -30.17 -7.06 110.80
CA LYS A 118 -30.66 -7.28 109.43
C LYS A 118 -32.00 -7.99 109.37
N ALA A 119 -32.24 -8.94 110.27
CA ALA A 119 -33.52 -9.65 110.33
C ALA A 119 -34.67 -8.74 110.79
N THR A 120 -34.37 -7.74 111.63
CA THR A 120 -35.38 -6.86 112.25
C THR A 120 -35.70 -5.63 111.42
N PHE A 121 -34.73 -5.10 110.68
CA PHE A 121 -34.83 -3.82 109.93
C PHE A 121 -34.44 -3.96 108.45
N GLY A 122 -34.12 -5.17 107.97
CA GLY A 122 -33.61 -5.40 106.62
C GLY A 122 -32.13 -5.04 106.45
N ASP A 123 -31.60 -5.28 105.24
CA ASP A 123 -30.24 -4.86 104.88
C ASP A 123 -30.29 -3.49 104.21
N GLN A 124 -30.22 -2.44 105.03
CA GLN A 124 -30.35 -1.05 104.57
C GLN A 124 -29.03 -0.45 104.04
N ARG A 125 -28.05 -1.28 103.68
CA ARG A 125 -26.76 -0.77 103.19
C ARG A 125 -26.95 -0.06 101.85
N SER A 126 -26.52 1.20 101.78
CA SER A 126 -26.48 1.92 100.51
C SER A 126 -25.45 1.28 99.55
N ASN A 127 -25.72 1.38 98.24
CA ASN A 127 -24.79 0.91 97.21
C ASN A 127 -23.43 1.64 97.29
N GLU A 128 -23.41 2.88 97.77
CA GLU A 128 -22.19 3.67 97.99
C GLU A 128 -21.31 3.06 99.09
N PHE A 129 -21.91 2.64 100.22
CA PHE A 129 -21.17 1.95 101.27
C PHE A 129 -20.67 0.57 100.83
N ALA A 130 -21.44 -0.14 99.99
CA ALA A 130 -20.98 -1.40 99.41
C ALA A 130 -19.74 -1.21 98.53
N GLY A 131 -19.76 -0.22 97.63
CA GLY A 131 -18.60 0.14 96.81
C GLY A 131 -17.41 0.64 97.63
N PHE A 132 -17.65 1.40 98.70
CA PHE A 132 -16.59 1.82 99.62
C PHE A 132 -15.94 0.64 100.36
N ILE A 133 -16.73 -0.33 100.84
CA ILE A 133 -16.18 -1.54 101.46
C ILE A 133 -15.36 -2.35 100.44
N GLU A 134 -15.84 -2.46 99.20
CA GLU A 134 -15.14 -3.17 98.13
C GLU A 134 -13.79 -2.51 97.80
N THR A 135 -13.77 -1.21 97.57
CA THR A 135 -12.53 -0.47 97.31
C THR A 135 -11.54 -0.59 98.48
N PHE A 136 -12.02 -0.63 99.72
CA PHE A 136 -11.15 -0.84 100.88
C PHE A 136 -10.60 -2.27 100.96
N GLU A 137 -11.37 -3.30 100.57
CA GLU A 137 -10.87 -4.68 100.44
C GLU A 137 -9.84 -4.81 99.30
N GLN A 138 -10.04 -4.10 98.18
CA GLN A 138 -9.06 -4.01 97.09
C GLN A 138 -7.77 -3.34 97.58
N LEU A 139 -7.88 -2.23 98.30
CA LEU A 139 -6.75 -1.53 98.91
C LEU A 139 -5.99 -2.44 99.88
N LYS A 140 -6.71 -3.17 100.73
CA LYS A 140 -6.12 -4.17 101.63
C LYS A 140 -5.37 -5.25 100.85
N THR A 141 -5.94 -5.76 99.76
CA THR A 141 -5.29 -6.75 98.90
C THR A 141 -4.02 -6.19 98.27
N LEU A 142 -4.04 -4.94 97.80
CA LEU A 142 -2.89 -4.26 97.24
C LEU A 142 -1.78 -4.07 98.30
N TRP A 143 -2.13 -3.62 99.50
CA TRP A 143 -1.18 -3.50 100.60
C TRP A 143 -0.59 -4.83 101.02
N LEU A 144 -1.42 -5.89 101.09
CA LEU A 144 -0.94 -7.22 101.40
C LEU A 144 0.03 -7.72 100.34
N THR A 145 -0.27 -7.51 99.06
CA THR A 145 0.62 -7.86 97.94
C THR A 145 1.94 -7.11 98.11
N LYS A 146 1.91 -5.79 98.29
CA LYS A 146 3.11 -4.96 98.48
C LYS A 146 3.95 -5.39 99.69
N LEU A 147 3.31 -5.80 100.80
CA LEU A 147 3.98 -6.23 102.02
C LEU A 147 4.48 -7.69 101.97
N THR A 148 4.02 -8.47 100.99
CA THR A 148 4.42 -9.88 100.81
C THR A 148 5.35 -10.10 99.62
N THR A 149 5.41 -9.17 98.66
CA THR A 149 6.35 -9.19 97.56
C THR A 149 7.76 -8.84 98.06
N PRO A 150 8.74 -9.75 97.94
CA PRO A 150 10.13 -9.47 98.28
C PRO A 150 10.75 -8.47 97.30
N LEU A 151 11.78 -7.76 97.77
CA LEU A 151 12.43 -6.70 97.02
C LEU A 151 13.11 -7.22 95.73
N GLU A 152 13.55 -8.48 95.74
CA GLU A 152 14.10 -9.20 94.59
C GLU A 152 13.08 -9.39 93.46
N GLU A 153 11.84 -9.78 93.81
CA GLU A 153 10.75 -9.91 92.84
C GLU A 153 10.38 -8.54 92.24
N GLU A 154 10.34 -7.49 93.08
CA GLU A 154 10.07 -6.14 92.60
C GLU A 154 11.15 -5.66 91.61
N GLN A 155 12.43 -5.92 91.91
CA GLN A 155 13.54 -5.61 91.01
C GLN A 155 13.47 -6.41 89.71
N SER A 156 13.15 -7.71 89.79
CA SER A 156 12.96 -8.57 88.61
C SER A 156 11.82 -8.07 87.72
N ILE A 157 10.67 -7.70 88.30
CA ILE A 157 9.53 -7.15 87.57
C ILE A 157 9.91 -5.83 86.88
N LYS A 158 10.64 -4.95 87.56
CA LYS A 158 11.12 -3.68 86.98
C LYS A 158 12.06 -3.91 85.79
N GLU A 159 12.99 -4.86 85.90
CA GLU A 159 13.91 -5.17 84.81
C GLU A 159 13.19 -5.81 83.62
N GLN A 160 12.26 -6.74 83.87
CA GLN A 160 11.42 -7.31 82.82
C GLN A 160 10.59 -6.24 82.10
N LEU A 161 9.99 -5.30 82.84
CA LEU A 161 9.27 -4.16 82.27
C LEU A 161 10.18 -3.31 81.39
N ARG A 162 11.41 -3.02 81.84
CA ARG A 162 12.40 -2.26 81.07
C ARG A 162 12.79 -2.98 79.77
N MET A 163 13.01 -4.29 79.83
CA MET A 163 13.31 -5.10 78.64
C MET A 163 12.13 -5.11 77.66
N LEU A 164 10.90 -5.27 78.14
CA LEU A 164 9.70 -5.24 77.31
C LEU A 164 9.50 -3.88 76.66
N GLN A 165 9.72 -2.79 77.40
CA GLN A 165 9.67 -1.43 76.85
C GLN A 165 10.70 -1.24 75.73
N SER A 166 11.96 -1.63 75.96
CA SER A 166 13.02 -1.56 74.95
C SER A 166 12.68 -2.39 73.70
N ARG A 167 12.20 -3.62 73.88
CA ARG A 167 11.79 -4.50 72.77
C ARG A 167 10.62 -3.90 71.98
N THR A 168 9.64 -3.34 72.67
CA THR A 168 8.49 -2.69 72.06
C THR A 168 8.91 -1.48 71.24
N GLN A 169 9.87 -0.70 71.74
CA GLN A 169 10.42 0.46 71.02
C GLN A 169 11.13 0.04 69.73
N LYS A 170 12.01 -0.96 69.79
CA LYS A 170 12.69 -1.51 68.60
C LYS A 170 11.70 -2.05 67.57
N LEU A 171 10.64 -2.74 68.02
CA LEU A 171 9.61 -3.25 67.11
C LEU A 171 8.80 -2.12 66.46
N LYS A 172 8.55 -1.03 67.18
CA LYS A 172 7.93 0.17 66.59
C LYS A 172 8.82 0.79 65.52
N GLU A 173 10.11 0.96 65.78
CA GLU A 173 11.08 1.47 64.80
C GLU A 173 11.14 0.60 63.54
N ILE A 174 11.22 -0.73 63.69
CA ILE A 174 11.21 -1.66 62.56
C ILE A 174 9.91 -1.58 61.76
N ARG A 175 8.76 -1.50 62.46
CA ARG A 175 7.46 -1.34 61.81
C ARG A 175 7.42 -0.04 61.00
N ASP A 176 7.90 1.07 61.57
CA ASP A 176 7.86 2.37 60.93
C ASP A 176 8.79 2.42 59.71
N GLN A 177 9.98 1.84 59.80
CA GLN A 177 10.88 1.65 58.65
C GLN A 177 10.22 0.83 57.54
N LYS A 178 9.60 -0.32 57.88
CA LYS A 178 8.91 -1.16 56.89
C LYS A 178 7.73 -0.43 56.24
N LYS A 179 7.01 0.39 57.00
CA LYS A 179 5.91 1.21 56.49
C LYS A 179 6.41 2.26 55.50
N GLU A 180 7.52 2.93 55.82
CA GLU A 180 8.15 3.91 54.92
C GLU A 180 8.67 3.24 53.63
N HIS A 181 9.32 2.08 53.73
CA HIS A 181 9.76 1.31 52.57
C HIS A 181 8.60 0.86 51.68
N LEU A 182 7.49 0.42 52.29
CA LEU A 182 6.29 0.03 51.54
C LEU A 182 5.71 1.24 50.80
N GLN A 183 5.62 2.38 51.46
CA GLN A 183 5.10 3.61 50.84
C GLN A 183 5.97 4.05 49.66
N LYS A 184 7.30 4.06 49.82
CA LYS A 184 8.24 4.37 48.72
C LYS A 184 8.07 3.40 47.54
N TYR A 185 7.93 2.11 47.83
CA TYR A 185 7.69 1.11 46.79
C TYR A 185 6.36 1.31 46.05
N GLU A 186 5.29 1.68 46.76
CA GLU A 186 3.99 1.99 46.16
C GLU A 186 4.06 3.23 45.26
N GLU A 187 4.76 4.28 45.68
CA GLU A 187 5.00 5.50 44.92
C GLU A 187 5.81 5.21 43.65
N GLU A 188 6.96 4.52 43.76
CA GLU A 188 7.79 4.11 42.61
C GLU A 188 7.02 3.20 41.64
N SER A 189 6.23 2.26 42.16
CA SER A 189 5.39 1.36 41.34
C SER A 189 4.32 2.14 40.58
N LYS A 190 3.74 3.17 41.19
CA LYS A 190 2.76 4.05 40.55
C LYS A 190 3.43 4.89 39.45
N GLU A 191 4.57 5.52 39.73
CA GLU A 191 5.34 6.28 38.73
C GLU A 191 5.75 5.42 37.53
N GLN A 192 6.24 4.19 37.77
CA GLN A 192 6.59 3.26 36.69
C GLN A 192 5.38 2.85 35.85
N LYS A 193 4.20 2.67 36.46
CA LYS A 193 2.96 2.39 35.71
C LYS A 193 2.57 3.58 34.84
N GLU A 194 2.60 4.79 35.38
CA GLU A 194 2.29 6.02 34.64
C GLU A 194 3.26 6.24 33.47
N GLN A 195 4.56 6.00 33.67
CA GLN A 195 5.56 6.06 32.60
C GLN A 195 5.28 5.04 31.49
N ARG A 196 4.98 3.78 31.85
CA ARG A 196 4.63 2.74 30.86
C ARG A 196 3.35 3.06 30.11
N GLU A 197 2.33 3.59 30.79
CA GLU A 197 1.08 4.00 30.14
C GLU A 197 1.31 5.14 29.15
N TYR A 198 2.15 6.11 29.51
CA TYR A 198 2.56 7.19 28.62
C TYR A 198 3.32 6.69 27.39
N GLU A 199 4.28 5.78 27.57
CA GLU A 199 5.01 5.14 26.47
C GLU A 199 4.06 4.35 25.54
N ILE A 200 3.13 3.58 26.10
CA ILE A 200 2.12 2.84 25.34
C ILE A 200 1.25 3.80 24.51
N GLN A 201 0.83 4.93 25.07
CA GLN A 201 0.06 5.92 24.32
C GLN A 201 0.86 6.53 23.17
N ASN A 202 2.13 6.87 23.40
CA ASN A 202 3.01 7.39 22.36
C ASN A 202 3.21 6.36 21.24
N LEU A 203 3.50 5.10 21.58
CA LEU A 203 3.66 4.03 20.60
C LEU A 203 2.38 3.78 19.80
N LYS A 204 1.20 3.80 20.44
CA LYS A 204 -0.09 3.70 19.74
C LYS A 204 -0.29 4.84 18.74
N LYS A 205 0.10 6.06 19.11
CA LYS A 205 0.04 7.23 18.21
C LYS A 205 0.99 7.07 17.02
N THR A 206 2.24 6.67 17.27
CA THR A 206 3.22 6.40 16.21
C THR A 206 2.73 5.32 15.23
N ILE A 207 2.17 4.22 15.74
CA ILE A 207 1.58 3.15 14.91
C ILE A 207 0.42 3.70 14.06
N ALA A 208 -0.45 4.53 14.63
CA ALA A 208 -1.55 5.14 13.89
C ALA A 208 -1.05 6.06 12.77
N ASP A 209 -0.06 6.90 13.07
CA ASP A 209 0.56 7.82 12.10
C ASP A 209 1.27 7.06 10.97
N GLU A 210 2.03 6.01 11.29
CA GLU A 210 2.69 5.16 10.29
C GLU A 210 1.69 4.42 9.40
N ASN A 211 0.60 3.91 9.97
CA ASN A 211 -0.45 3.25 9.20
C ASN A 211 -1.17 4.23 8.26
N ALA A 212 -1.46 5.45 8.73
CA ALA A 212 -2.04 6.49 7.89
C ALA A 212 -1.12 6.86 6.72
N GLN A 213 0.18 7.04 6.99
CA GLN A 213 1.18 7.29 5.94
C GLN A 213 1.29 6.12 4.96
N LYS A 214 1.29 4.88 5.45
CA LYS A 214 1.32 3.68 4.60
C LYS A 214 0.10 3.61 3.70
N GLU A 215 -1.09 3.85 4.23
CA GLU A 215 -2.33 3.83 3.46
C GLU A 215 -2.33 4.94 2.39
N GLN A 216 -1.88 6.14 2.74
CA GLN A 216 -1.72 7.23 1.79
C GLN A 216 -0.76 6.86 0.66
N ARG A 217 0.43 6.31 0.99
CA ARG A 217 1.41 5.86 -0.02
C ARG A 217 0.83 4.76 -0.91
N LEU A 218 0.09 3.81 -0.36
CA LEU A 218 -0.55 2.76 -1.15
C LEU A 218 -1.59 3.33 -2.13
N LYS A 219 -2.39 4.32 -1.71
CA LYS A 219 -3.32 5.02 -2.59
C LYS A 219 -2.59 5.76 -3.71
N GLU A 220 -1.57 6.56 -3.37
CA GLU A 220 -0.75 7.30 -4.34
C GLU A 220 -0.08 6.37 -5.35
N LEU A 221 0.47 5.24 -4.90
CA LEU A 221 1.12 4.25 -5.78
C LEU A 221 0.11 3.54 -6.68
N GLY A 222 -1.09 3.23 -6.14
CA GLY A 222 -2.19 2.67 -6.90
C GLY A 222 -2.68 3.60 -8.00
N ASP A 223 -2.89 4.88 -7.68
CA ASP A 223 -3.35 5.89 -8.63
C ASP A 223 -2.27 6.21 -9.67
N PHE A 224 -1.01 6.32 -9.25
CA PHE A 224 0.13 6.47 -10.16
C PHE A 224 0.24 5.29 -11.14
N GLY A 225 0.11 4.06 -10.62
CA GLY A 225 0.14 2.83 -11.41
C GLY A 225 -0.98 2.78 -12.45
N LYS A 226 -2.23 3.06 -12.05
CA LYS A 226 -3.38 3.14 -12.96
C LYS A 226 -3.19 4.21 -14.03
N ASN A 227 -2.84 5.43 -13.63
CA ASN A 227 -2.63 6.54 -14.56
C ASN A 227 -1.51 6.25 -15.57
N ARG A 228 -0.41 5.62 -15.12
CA ARG A 228 0.68 5.21 -16.00
C ARG A 228 0.24 4.10 -16.96
N HIS A 229 -0.51 3.11 -16.48
CA HIS A 229 -1.04 2.04 -17.32
C HIS A 229 -1.96 2.59 -18.40
N ASP A 230 -2.91 3.46 -18.03
CA ASP A 230 -3.86 4.06 -18.96
C ASP A 230 -3.17 4.92 -20.02
N ARG A 231 -2.15 5.70 -19.63
CA ARG A 231 -1.31 6.46 -20.57
C ARG A 231 -0.59 5.53 -21.55
N LEU A 232 0.08 4.50 -21.03
CA LEU A 232 0.80 3.54 -21.87
C LEU A 232 -0.15 2.82 -22.83
N LYS A 233 -1.33 2.41 -22.33
CA LYS A 233 -2.35 1.76 -23.15
C LYS A 233 -2.83 2.67 -24.27
N LYS A 234 -3.18 3.93 -23.96
CA LYS A 234 -3.55 4.92 -24.99
C LYS A 234 -2.46 5.11 -26.04
N THR A 235 -1.20 5.30 -25.61
CA THR A 235 -0.08 5.46 -26.55
C THR A 235 0.13 4.22 -27.42
N HIS A 236 -0.06 3.02 -26.84
CA HIS A 236 0.03 1.77 -27.57
C HIS A 236 -1.09 1.65 -28.60
N ASP A 237 -2.34 1.88 -28.20
CA ASP A 237 -3.50 1.83 -29.09
C ASP A 237 -3.34 2.82 -30.26
N GLU A 238 -2.88 4.06 -29.98
CA GLU A 238 -2.57 5.05 -31.01
C GLU A 238 -1.47 4.60 -31.99
N THR A 239 -0.42 3.93 -31.48
CA THR A 239 0.64 3.38 -32.34
C THR A 239 0.15 2.23 -33.21
N VAL A 240 -0.67 1.35 -32.64
CA VAL A 240 -1.30 0.23 -33.35
C VAL A 240 -2.19 0.76 -34.47
N ASP A 241 -3.03 1.75 -34.20
CA ASP A 241 -3.90 2.35 -35.21
C ASP A 241 -3.12 3.07 -36.31
N ARG A 242 -2.01 3.75 -35.96
CA ARG A 242 -1.12 4.37 -36.94
C ARG A 242 -0.48 3.33 -37.85
N LEU A 243 0.03 2.23 -37.28
CA LEU A 243 0.64 1.15 -38.04
C LEU A 243 -0.38 0.45 -38.93
N LYS A 244 -1.60 0.19 -38.44
CA LYS A 244 -2.70 -0.36 -39.25
C LYS A 244 -3.03 0.53 -40.45
N LYS A 245 -3.13 1.86 -40.25
CA LYS A 245 -3.34 2.81 -41.35
C LYS A 245 -2.18 2.79 -42.35
N SER A 246 -0.94 2.70 -41.88
CA SER A 246 0.23 2.60 -42.75
C SER A 246 0.24 1.31 -43.56
N ILE A 247 -0.09 0.17 -42.95
CA ILE A 247 -0.20 -1.13 -43.63
C ILE A 247 -1.27 -1.04 -44.73
N ALA A 248 -2.46 -0.54 -44.41
CA ALA A 248 -3.53 -0.36 -45.39
C ALA A 248 -3.12 0.55 -46.55
N ASN A 249 -2.39 1.64 -46.27
CA ASN A 249 -1.86 2.53 -47.31
C ASN A 249 -0.85 1.80 -48.21
N PHE A 250 0.07 1.02 -47.64
CA PHE A 250 1.05 0.26 -48.42
C PHE A 250 0.39 -0.87 -49.23
N GLU A 251 -0.61 -1.54 -48.68
CA GLU A 251 -1.41 -2.54 -49.41
C GLU A 251 -2.12 -1.91 -50.62
N ASN A 252 -2.72 -0.73 -50.43
CA ASN A 252 -3.35 0.03 -51.51
C ASN A 252 -2.34 0.45 -52.59
N GLN A 253 -1.19 1.00 -52.19
CA GLN A 253 -0.12 1.38 -53.13
C GLN A 253 0.40 0.17 -53.91
N LEU A 254 0.59 -0.97 -53.24
CA LEU A 254 1.04 -2.21 -53.87
C LEU A 254 -0.01 -2.74 -54.87
N ALA A 255 -1.30 -2.67 -54.52
CA ALA A 255 -2.38 -3.03 -55.42
C ALA A 255 -2.45 -2.12 -56.66
N GLU A 256 -2.27 -0.81 -56.47
CA GLU A 256 -2.24 0.17 -57.56
C GLU A 256 -1.03 -0.05 -58.49
N LEU A 257 0.17 -0.23 -57.94
CA LEU A 257 1.37 -0.55 -58.71
C LEU A 257 1.22 -1.88 -59.47
N LYS A 258 0.63 -2.92 -58.86
CA LYS A 258 0.33 -4.18 -59.56
C LYS A 258 -0.62 -3.95 -60.74
N LYS A 259 -1.66 -3.13 -60.56
CA LYS A 259 -2.61 -2.79 -61.63
C LYS A 259 -1.92 -2.03 -62.75
N GLN A 260 -1.10 -1.03 -62.41
CA GLN A 260 -0.34 -0.23 -63.37
C GLN A 260 0.66 -1.10 -64.15
N ASN A 261 1.46 -1.92 -63.47
CA ASN A 261 2.37 -2.86 -64.12
C ASN A 261 1.65 -3.83 -65.05
N LYS A 262 0.47 -4.34 -64.65
CA LYS A 262 -0.36 -5.19 -65.52
C LYS A 262 -0.81 -4.45 -66.77
N THR A 263 -1.24 -3.19 -66.65
CA THR A 263 -1.64 -2.39 -67.82
C THR A 263 -0.47 -2.04 -68.73
N ASP A 264 0.69 -1.74 -68.16
CA ASP A 264 1.90 -1.40 -68.93
C ASP A 264 2.46 -2.64 -69.61
N GLU A 265 2.45 -3.81 -68.96
CA GLU A 265 2.80 -5.08 -69.58
C GLU A 265 1.85 -5.43 -70.74
N GLN A 266 0.54 -5.19 -70.58
CA GLN A 266 -0.43 -5.39 -71.66
C GLN A 266 -0.16 -4.48 -72.85
N LYS A 267 0.07 -3.18 -72.63
CA LYS A 267 0.45 -2.23 -73.69
C LYS A 267 1.72 -2.68 -74.39
N LEU A 268 2.75 -3.06 -73.64
CA LEU A 268 4.01 -3.52 -74.21
C LEU A 268 3.80 -4.77 -75.08
N ARG A 269 2.99 -5.73 -74.62
CA ARG A 269 2.62 -6.92 -75.41
C ARG A 269 1.85 -6.56 -76.69
N GLU A 270 0.96 -5.57 -76.64
CA GLU A 270 0.23 -5.09 -77.82
C GLU A 270 1.15 -4.38 -78.81
N ASP A 271 2.07 -3.54 -78.32
CA ASP A 271 3.07 -2.85 -79.14
C ASP A 271 4.02 -3.85 -79.80
N TYR A 272 4.48 -4.88 -79.06
CA TYR A 272 5.26 -5.98 -79.64
C TYR A 272 4.48 -6.73 -80.73
N LYS A 273 3.21 -7.08 -80.49
CA LYS A 273 2.37 -7.71 -81.52
C LYS A 273 2.17 -6.82 -82.74
N ARG A 274 2.06 -5.50 -82.55
CA ARG A 274 1.92 -4.54 -83.65
C ARG A 274 3.21 -4.45 -84.44
N ALA A 275 4.36 -4.35 -83.77
CA ALA A 275 5.67 -4.36 -84.40
C ALA A 275 5.90 -5.66 -85.19
N ASP A 276 5.58 -6.82 -84.59
CA ASP A 276 5.70 -8.14 -85.23
C ASP A 276 4.84 -8.25 -86.50
N ARG A 277 3.59 -7.75 -86.46
CA ARG A 277 2.74 -7.64 -87.66
C ARG A 277 3.36 -6.75 -88.73
N VAL A 278 3.84 -5.56 -88.36
CA VAL A 278 4.48 -4.63 -89.31
C VAL A 278 5.73 -5.28 -89.94
N TYR A 279 6.56 -5.97 -89.15
CA TYR A 279 7.70 -6.72 -89.69
C TYR A 279 7.25 -7.84 -90.64
N THR A 280 6.22 -8.59 -90.28
CA THR A 280 5.66 -9.66 -91.11
C THR A 280 5.11 -9.12 -92.43
N ASP A 281 4.32 -8.04 -92.39
CA ASP A 281 3.75 -7.38 -93.55
C ASP A 281 4.85 -6.81 -94.46
N ASN A 282 5.87 -6.15 -93.88
CA ASN A 282 7.03 -5.66 -94.63
C ASN A 282 7.81 -6.80 -95.29
N LEU A 283 8.00 -7.92 -94.59
CA LEU A 283 8.68 -9.09 -95.14
C LEU A 283 7.88 -9.70 -96.30
N GLN A 284 6.56 -9.83 -96.15
CA GLN A 284 5.68 -10.31 -97.20
C GLN A 284 5.66 -9.37 -98.41
N SER A 285 5.66 -8.06 -98.20
CA SER A 285 5.76 -7.07 -99.27
C SER A 285 7.08 -7.22 -100.01
N TYR A 286 8.20 -7.33 -99.28
CA TYR A 286 9.52 -7.55 -99.87
C TYR A 286 9.60 -8.84 -100.67
N ASP A 287 9.10 -9.97 -100.11
CA ASP A 287 9.05 -11.25 -100.83
C ASP A 287 8.20 -11.17 -102.11
N THR A 288 7.09 -10.41 -102.06
CA THR A 288 6.21 -10.21 -103.22
C THR A 288 6.90 -9.36 -104.29
N GLU A 289 7.55 -8.27 -103.89
CA GLU A 289 8.35 -7.41 -104.78
C GLU A 289 9.51 -8.20 -105.41
N MET A 290 10.22 -9.03 -104.64
CA MET A 290 11.30 -9.87 -105.13
C MET A 290 10.82 -10.91 -106.15
N LYS A 291 9.64 -11.51 -105.92
CA LYS A 291 8.99 -12.40 -106.91
C LYS A 291 8.62 -11.66 -108.19
N GLN A 292 8.09 -10.43 -108.07
CA GLN A 292 7.75 -9.61 -109.24
C GLN A 292 9.00 -9.20 -110.02
N GLN A 293 10.07 -8.76 -109.36
CA GLN A 293 11.34 -8.45 -110.00
C GLN A 293 11.97 -9.67 -110.68
N SER A 294 11.88 -10.85 -110.06
CA SER A 294 12.36 -12.10 -110.66
C SER A 294 11.61 -12.44 -111.94
N LYS A 295 10.27 -12.31 -111.94
CA LYS A 295 9.45 -12.47 -113.15
C LYS A 295 9.78 -11.43 -114.23
N ALA A 296 9.93 -10.16 -113.85
CA ALA A 296 10.29 -9.11 -114.78
C ALA A 296 11.66 -9.39 -115.43
N LYS A 297 12.65 -9.82 -114.64
CA LYS A 297 13.97 -10.22 -115.13
C LYS A 297 13.87 -11.40 -116.11
N GLU A 298 13.09 -12.43 -115.79
CA GLU A 298 12.87 -13.59 -116.66
C GLU A 298 12.22 -13.17 -117.99
N GLN A 299 11.19 -12.33 -117.96
CA GLN A 299 10.58 -11.76 -119.18
C GLN A 299 11.56 -10.93 -120.00
N THR A 300 12.42 -10.14 -119.36
CA THR A 300 13.42 -9.32 -120.07
C THR A 300 14.50 -10.22 -120.69
N GLN A 301 14.85 -11.33 -120.03
CA GLN A 301 15.78 -12.33 -120.54
C GLN A 301 15.19 -13.07 -121.75
N GLU A 302 13.91 -13.49 -121.68
CA GLU A 302 13.22 -14.10 -122.82
C GLU A 302 13.17 -13.15 -124.03
N GLN A 303 12.87 -11.87 -123.81
CA GLN A 303 12.89 -10.86 -124.88
C GLN A 303 14.28 -10.67 -125.45
N PHE A 304 15.32 -10.64 -124.61
CA PHE A 304 16.70 -10.57 -125.06
C PHE A 304 17.07 -11.78 -125.92
N ASP A 305 16.72 -12.99 -125.49
CA ASP A 305 17.02 -14.22 -126.22
C ASP A 305 16.29 -14.28 -127.57
N GLN A 306 15.03 -13.81 -127.64
CA GLN A 306 14.27 -13.69 -128.89
C GLN A 306 14.93 -12.70 -129.86
N VAL A 307 15.23 -11.49 -129.40
CA VAL A 307 15.89 -10.47 -130.24
C VAL A 307 17.26 -10.96 -130.68
N HIS A 308 18.00 -11.65 -129.82
CA HIS A 308 19.30 -12.22 -130.18
C HIS A 308 19.19 -13.29 -131.28
N HIS A 309 18.15 -14.13 -131.21
CA HIS A 309 17.86 -15.12 -132.24
C HIS A 309 17.48 -14.49 -133.59
N GLU A 310 16.61 -13.47 -133.59
CA GLU A 310 16.27 -12.72 -134.80
C GLU A 310 17.49 -12.06 -135.43
N LEU A 311 18.40 -11.51 -134.61
CA LEU A 311 19.62 -10.86 -135.08
C LEU A 311 20.59 -11.87 -135.70
N LEU A 312 20.67 -13.09 -135.17
CA LEU A 312 21.42 -14.20 -135.77
C LEU A 312 20.88 -14.55 -137.17
N ILE A 313 19.56 -14.69 -137.31
CA ILE A 313 18.92 -14.97 -138.60
C ILE A 313 19.25 -13.87 -139.63
N ILE A 314 19.08 -12.60 -139.25
CA ILE A 314 19.38 -11.46 -140.13
C ILE A 314 20.87 -11.42 -140.50
N SER A 315 21.78 -11.75 -139.57
CA SER A 315 23.21 -11.84 -139.85
C SER A 315 23.53 -12.90 -140.91
N GLU A 316 22.84 -14.04 -140.84
CA GLU A 316 22.96 -15.15 -141.78
C GLU A 316 22.39 -14.79 -143.16
N GLU A 317 21.22 -14.15 -143.21
CA GLU A 317 20.66 -13.60 -144.44
C GLU A 317 21.57 -12.55 -145.09
N TYR A 318 22.19 -11.68 -144.28
CA TYR A 318 23.14 -10.68 -144.79
C TYR A 318 24.38 -11.33 -145.41
N LYS A 319 24.92 -12.39 -144.78
CA LYS A 319 26.03 -13.17 -145.35
C LYS A 319 25.64 -13.81 -146.70
N GLN A 320 24.46 -14.41 -146.79
CA GLN A 320 23.96 -14.99 -148.04
C GLN A 320 23.81 -13.94 -149.15
N ARG A 321 23.23 -12.77 -148.84
CA ARG A 321 23.08 -11.68 -149.82
C ARG A 321 24.42 -11.07 -150.24
N PHE A 322 25.40 -11.01 -149.33
CA PHE A 322 26.75 -10.56 -149.65
C PHE A 322 27.43 -11.51 -150.65
N GLU A 323 27.28 -12.82 -150.47
CA GLU A 323 27.79 -13.82 -151.41
C GLU A 323 27.08 -13.78 -152.77
N GLU A 324 25.76 -13.55 -152.80
CA GLU A 324 25.03 -13.33 -154.06
C GLU A 324 25.49 -12.07 -154.80
N ARG A 325 25.77 -10.97 -154.08
CA ARG A 325 26.32 -9.73 -154.69
C ARG A 325 27.67 -10.00 -155.36
N LYS A 326 28.54 -10.74 -154.68
CA LYS A 326 29.87 -11.09 -155.21
C LYS A 326 29.77 -11.91 -156.50
N LYS A 327 28.85 -12.89 -156.55
CA LYS A 327 28.56 -13.67 -157.77
C LYS A 327 28.03 -12.81 -158.92
N ARG A 328 27.20 -11.79 -158.63
CA ARG A 328 26.68 -10.86 -159.66
C ARG A 328 27.77 -9.94 -160.24
N GLU A 329 28.74 -9.50 -159.43
CA GLU A 329 29.88 -8.69 -159.90
C GLU A 329 30.87 -9.49 -160.77
N GLU A 330 31.08 -10.78 -160.46
CA GLU A 330 31.87 -11.70 -161.31
C GLU A 330 31.19 -11.92 -162.68
N ILE A 331 29.86 -11.98 -162.74
CA ILE A 331 29.12 -12.09 -164.01
C ILE A 331 29.22 -10.80 -164.84
N LEU A 332 29.16 -9.62 -164.20
CA LEU A 332 29.30 -8.32 -164.88
C LEU A 332 30.70 -8.08 -165.46
N THR A 333 31.75 -8.56 -164.80
CA THR A 333 33.13 -8.47 -165.31
C THR A 333 33.35 -9.40 -166.50
N ILE A 334 32.75 -10.59 -166.51
CA ILE A 334 32.79 -11.50 -167.68
C ILE A 334 32.04 -10.90 -168.88
N MET A 335 30.87 -10.28 -168.66
CA MET A 335 30.10 -9.64 -169.75
C MET A 335 30.81 -8.43 -170.37
N LYS A 336 31.46 -7.58 -169.58
CA LYS A 336 32.23 -6.44 -170.14
C LYS A 336 33.40 -6.89 -171.02
N ARG A 337 34.13 -7.94 -170.58
CA ARG A 337 35.27 -8.49 -171.33
C ARG A 337 34.85 -9.06 -172.69
N LYS A 338 33.70 -9.73 -172.73
CA LYS A 338 33.13 -10.32 -173.97
C LYS A 338 32.63 -9.25 -174.96
N ASN A 339 32.10 -8.14 -174.45
CA ASN A 339 31.59 -7.05 -175.28
C ASN A 339 32.74 -6.23 -175.92
N GLU A 340 33.83 -6.01 -175.19
CA GLU A 340 35.02 -5.32 -175.70
C GLU A 340 35.76 -6.12 -176.79
N GLU A 341 35.76 -7.46 -176.72
CA GLU A 341 36.31 -8.32 -177.78
C GLU A 341 35.47 -8.28 -179.07
N GLN A 342 34.14 -8.26 -178.96
CA GLN A 342 33.25 -8.12 -180.13
C GLN A 342 33.38 -6.74 -180.79
N GLN A 343 33.53 -5.68 -179.98
CA GLN A 343 33.70 -4.31 -180.51
C GLN A 343 35.02 -4.14 -181.28
N LYS A 344 36.09 -4.82 -180.85
CA LYS A 344 37.39 -4.81 -181.54
C LYS A 344 37.34 -5.54 -182.89
N GLN A 345 36.58 -6.64 -183.00
CA GLN A 345 36.38 -7.34 -184.27
C GLN A 345 35.53 -6.54 -185.27
N MET A 346 34.47 -5.87 -184.79
CA MET A 346 33.63 -4.99 -185.62
C MET A 346 34.39 -3.79 -186.20
N ASN A 347 35.27 -3.16 -185.41
CA ASN A 347 36.07 -2.02 -185.88
C ASN A 347 37.13 -2.42 -186.93
N LEU A 348 37.61 -3.67 -186.91
CA LEU A 348 38.55 -4.18 -187.91
C LEU A 348 37.86 -4.38 -189.27
N LEU A 349 36.62 -4.91 -189.25
CA LEU A 349 35.78 -5.12 -190.43
C LEU A 349 35.36 -3.78 -191.09
N HIS A 350 35.04 -2.76 -190.28
CA HIS A 350 34.71 -1.43 -190.80
C HIS A 350 35.90 -0.77 -191.52
N ARG A 351 37.12 -0.87 -190.98
CA ARG A 351 38.32 -0.32 -191.64
C ARG A 351 38.68 -1.05 -192.94
N ALA A 352 38.39 -2.34 -193.04
CA ALA A 352 38.56 -3.09 -194.29
C ALA A 352 37.53 -2.67 -195.36
N ALA A 353 36.29 -2.39 -194.96
CA ALA A 353 35.22 -1.94 -195.86
C ALA A 353 35.51 -0.54 -196.45
N ASP A 354 36.05 0.38 -195.66
CA ASP A 354 36.42 1.73 -196.12
C ASP A 354 37.57 1.73 -197.14
N TRP A 355 38.51 0.80 -197.01
CA TRP A 355 39.64 0.66 -197.94
C TRP A 355 39.20 0.14 -199.32
N VAL A 356 38.24 -0.79 -199.35
CA VAL A 356 37.65 -1.32 -200.60
C VAL A 356 36.79 -0.24 -201.30
N GLN A 357 36.01 0.54 -200.55
CA GLN A 357 35.19 1.61 -201.13
C GLN A 357 36.03 2.77 -201.69
N ALA A 358 37.15 3.11 -201.06
CA ALA A 358 38.08 4.13 -201.57
C ALA A 358 38.75 3.69 -202.88
N HIS A 359 39.12 2.41 -202.98
CA HIS A 359 39.75 1.87 -204.19
C HIS A 359 38.79 1.83 -205.39
N TRP A 360 37.53 1.44 -205.18
CA TRP A 360 36.52 1.39 -206.25
C TRP A 360 36.16 2.79 -206.79
N ARG A 361 36.08 3.80 -205.91
CA ARG A 361 35.84 5.20 -206.32
C ARG A 361 37.00 5.79 -207.12
N GLY A 362 38.25 5.41 -206.81
CA GLY A 362 39.43 5.82 -207.57
C GLY A 362 39.57 5.17 -208.96
N LEU A 363 38.93 4.02 -209.18
CA LEU A 363 38.95 3.28 -210.45
C LEU A 363 37.91 3.81 -211.45
N LEU A 364 36.74 4.21 -210.96
CA LEU A 364 35.69 4.87 -211.78
C LEU A 364 36.16 6.23 -212.33
N ALA A 365 36.85 7.04 -211.52
CA ALA A 365 37.36 8.35 -211.93
C ALA A 365 38.43 8.27 -213.05
N ARG A 366 39.18 7.15 -213.15
CA ARG A 366 40.17 6.94 -214.22
C ARG A 366 39.55 6.44 -215.51
N ARG A 367 38.44 5.68 -215.42
CA ARG A 367 37.73 5.12 -216.58
C ARG A 367 36.96 6.18 -217.37
N GLU A 368 36.55 7.28 -216.74
CA GLU A 368 35.90 8.41 -217.43
C GLU A 368 36.90 9.39 -218.05
N MET A 369 38.10 9.55 -217.47
CA MET A 369 39.17 10.38 -218.03
C MET A 369 39.89 9.78 -219.26
N GLU A 370 39.92 8.44 -219.41
CA GLU A 370 40.53 7.78 -220.57
C GLU A 370 39.68 7.80 -221.85
N LYS A 371 38.35 7.98 -221.75
CA LYS A 371 37.49 8.10 -222.94
C LYS A 371 37.57 9.48 -223.62
N ALA A 372 38.29 10.43 -223.04
CA ALA A 372 38.42 11.78 -223.56
C ALA A 372 39.49 11.96 -224.66
N ARG A 373 40.43 11.03 -224.92
CA ARG A 373 41.52 11.30 -225.90
C ARG A 373 42.09 10.07 -226.62
N LYS A 374 41.50 9.71 -227.78
CA LYS A 374 42.19 9.56 -229.09
C LYS A 374 41.37 8.72 -230.09
N GLY A 375 40.91 9.40 -231.15
CA GLY A 375 40.95 8.84 -232.50
C GLY A 375 39.69 9.07 -233.35
N LYS A 376 39.80 9.89 -234.40
CA LYS A 376 39.62 9.43 -235.79
C LYS A 376 39.91 10.51 -236.86
N LYS A 377 40.74 10.16 -237.85
CA LYS A 377 40.72 10.67 -239.26
C LYS A 377 40.78 9.39 -240.13
N LYS A 378 39.81 9.06 -240.98
CA LYS A 378 39.41 9.79 -242.20
C LYS A 378 37.97 9.44 -242.67
N LYS A 379 37.29 10.49 -243.14
CA LYS A 379 36.29 10.56 -244.25
C LYS A 379 34.84 10.04 -244.08
N LYS A 380 33.90 10.94 -244.46
CA LYS A 380 32.47 10.78 -244.85
C LYS A 380 31.54 10.35 -243.68
N LYS A 381 30.40 10.99 -243.40
CA LYS A 381 29.50 11.81 -244.22
C LYS A 381 28.64 12.68 -243.27
N LYS A 382 28.54 13.98 -243.61
CA LYS A 382 27.48 14.98 -243.38
C LYS A 382 26.88 15.21 -241.98
N LYS A 383 26.80 16.53 -241.72
CA LYS A 383 25.73 17.33 -241.10
C LYS A 383 25.26 16.92 -239.72
#